data_AF-A0AAV1LD05-F1
#
_entry.id   AF-A0AAV1LD05-F1
#
_cell.length_a   1.000
_cell.length_b   1.000
_cell.length_c   1.000
_cell.angle_alpha   90.00
_cell.angle_beta   90.00
_cell.angle_gamma   90.00
#
_symmetry.space_group_name_H-M   'P 1'
#
loop_
_entity.id
_entity.type
_entity.pdbx_description
1 polymer ?
#
loop_
_entity_poly.entity_id
_entity_poly.type
_entity_poly.pdbx_seq_one_letter_code
_entity_poly.pdbx_strand_id
1 'polypeptide(L)'
;MQYHKDQTLALQEYLGSSSSLDLKSQPGPSLVENITTTEMQYHKNQAAAQDLECQPGPSFCNVLKNITNSYTQHHKMIVCKEIQKQTFKKTDRENYLYNKCRRQVKKICQLKSTIQKMRKGDALNILEKNESVAKLMQRLTPSFALMLQAQLKNDKKKFKGRRWTFDEKVIALRLFKRSPTCYRLLRRMWCLPSPSTLNNLLRLFLTLLLLLLLLLRSNQC
;
A
#
# COMPACT_ATOMS: atom_id res chain seq x y z
N MET A 1 21.64 6.23 20.60
CA MET A 1 21.66 7.54 19.90
C MET A 1 22.89 7.68 18.98
N GLN A 2 23.31 6.61 18.29
CA GLN A 2 24.48 6.64 17.41
C GLN A 2 24.09 6.77 15.92
N TYR A 3 22.88 6.36 15.56
CA TYR A 3 22.45 6.22 14.15
C TYR A 3 22.07 7.53 13.44
N HIS A 4 22.02 8.65 14.15
CA HIS A 4 21.61 9.94 13.56
C HIS A 4 22.79 10.80 13.06
N LYS A 5 24.03 10.51 13.49
CA LYS A 5 25.23 11.27 13.07
C LYS A 5 25.84 10.79 11.75
N ASP A 6 25.62 9.52 11.39
CA ASP A 6 26.23 8.94 10.19
C ASP A 6 25.45 9.27 8.90
N GLN A 7 24.17 9.65 9.01
CA GLN A 7 23.34 10.02 7.85
C GLN A 7 23.67 11.42 7.29
N THR A 8 24.28 12.31 8.08
CA THR A 8 24.65 13.65 7.63
C THR A 8 25.93 13.68 6.78
N LEU A 9 26.84 12.72 6.95
CA LEU A 9 28.09 12.65 6.19
C LEU A 9 27.89 12.09 4.77
N ALA A 10 26.93 11.17 4.57
CA ALA A 10 26.67 10.56 3.26
C ALA A 10 25.93 11.48 2.27
N LEU A 11 25.36 12.61 2.73
CA LEU A 11 24.66 13.56 1.86
C LEU A 11 25.58 14.63 1.26
N GLN A 12 26.80 14.78 1.79
CA GLN A 12 27.74 15.81 1.35
C GLN A 12 28.60 15.35 0.15
N GLU A 13 28.80 14.04 -0.03
CA GLU A 13 29.48 13.46 -1.20
C GLU A 13 28.62 13.44 -2.48
N TYR A 14 27.29 13.56 -2.37
CA TYR A 14 26.39 13.36 -3.51
C TYR A 14 26.20 14.61 -4.41
N LEU A 15 26.68 15.78 -3.99
CA LEU A 15 26.57 17.03 -4.77
C LEU A 15 27.86 17.43 -5.52
N GLY A 16 28.93 16.63 -5.43
CA GLY A 16 30.26 16.99 -5.93
C GLY A 16 30.70 16.42 -7.28
N SER A 17 29.99 15.44 -7.88
CA SER A 17 30.52 14.72 -9.06
C SER A 17 29.58 14.79 -10.25
N SER A 18 29.60 15.92 -10.95
CA SER A 18 29.15 16.02 -12.34
C SER A 18 30.37 16.24 -13.23
N SER A 19 30.96 15.15 -13.74
CA SER A 19 31.84 15.21 -14.91
C SER A 19 32.01 13.84 -15.55
N SER A 20 31.58 13.78 -16.82
CA SER A 20 32.19 13.01 -17.91
C SER A 20 32.37 11.50 -17.75
N LEU A 21 31.56 10.70 -18.47
CA LEU A 21 32.05 9.45 -19.05
C LEU A 21 31.44 9.20 -20.44
N ASP A 22 32.37 9.13 -21.40
CA ASP A 22 32.25 8.84 -22.81
C ASP A 22 31.74 7.41 -23.10
N LEU A 23 30.88 7.28 -24.11
CA LEU A 23 30.50 5.99 -24.71
C LEU A 23 31.26 5.78 -26.02
N LYS A 24 32.25 4.88 -26.00
CA LYS A 24 32.94 4.36 -27.19
C LYS A 24 32.19 3.16 -27.77
N SER A 25 32.08 3.19 -29.10
CA SER A 25 31.45 2.25 -30.04
C SER A 25 32.27 0.95 -30.24
N GLN A 26 31.64 -0.22 -30.45
CA GLN A 26 31.58 -1.06 -31.68
C GLN A 26 31.48 -2.56 -31.25
N PRO A 27 31.27 -3.58 -32.13
CA PRO A 27 30.28 -3.76 -33.20
C PRO A 27 29.51 -5.11 -33.07
N GLY A 28 28.45 -5.31 -33.87
CA GLY A 28 27.74 -6.60 -33.99
C GLY A 28 28.35 -7.56 -35.02
N PRO A 29 27.74 -8.75 -35.18
CA PRO A 29 27.46 -9.23 -36.54
C PRO A 29 26.02 -9.76 -36.72
N SER A 30 25.70 -9.93 -38.01
CA SER A 30 24.42 -9.91 -38.71
C SER A 30 23.60 -11.19 -38.72
N LEU A 31 22.31 -10.96 -39.00
CA LEU A 31 21.23 -11.89 -39.40
C LEU A 31 21.50 -12.65 -40.70
N VAL A 32 20.66 -13.68 -40.91
CA VAL A 32 20.16 -14.37 -42.14
C VAL A 32 20.20 -15.88 -41.80
N GLU A 33 19.12 -16.68 -41.78
CA GLU A 33 17.96 -16.80 -42.68
C GLU A 33 16.90 -17.75 -42.05
N ASN A 34 15.70 -17.83 -42.66
CA ASN A 34 14.66 -18.88 -42.55
C ASN A 34 13.34 -18.49 -41.84
N ILE A 35 12.48 -17.77 -42.59
CA ILE A 35 11.01 -17.73 -42.40
C ILE A 35 10.35 -17.99 -43.77
N THR A 36 9.81 -19.19 -43.96
CA THR A 36 8.62 -19.56 -44.78
C THR A 36 8.50 -21.10 -44.62
N THR A 37 7.39 -21.78 -44.34
CA THR A 37 6.02 -21.69 -44.83
C THR A 37 5.19 -22.66 -43.97
N THR A 38 4.04 -22.22 -43.45
CA THR A 38 2.80 -23.02 -43.16
C THR A 38 1.81 -22.00 -42.59
N GLU A 39 1.11 -21.25 -43.45
CA GLU A 39 -0.28 -21.54 -43.84
C GLU A 39 -1.21 -21.67 -42.61
N MET A 40 -1.95 -20.61 -42.28
CA MET A 40 -3.25 -20.29 -42.89
C MET A 40 -4.28 -21.42 -42.77
N GLN A 41 -4.85 -21.60 -41.58
CA GLN A 41 -6.19 -22.18 -41.45
C GLN A 41 -6.82 -21.68 -40.14
N TYR A 42 -8.10 -21.32 -40.18
CA TYR A 42 -8.97 -20.88 -39.07
C TYR A 42 -9.05 -19.38 -38.72
N HIS A 43 -9.33 -18.55 -39.72
CA HIS A 43 -10.21 -17.39 -39.51
C HIS A 43 -11.28 -17.33 -40.61
N LYS A 44 -12.36 -18.12 -40.43
CA LYS A 44 -13.69 -17.86 -41.00
C LYS A 44 -14.67 -18.84 -40.35
N ASN A 45 -15.88 -18.36 -40.06
CA ASN A 45 -16.99 -19.00 -39.32
C ASN A 45 -16.88 -18.72 -37.80
N GLN A 46 -17.74 -17.97 -37.13
CA GLN A 46 -19.07 -17.46 -37.42
C GLN A 46 -19.29 -16.17 -36.64
N ALA A 47 -19.71 -15.13 -37.36
CA ALA A 47 -20.47 -14.03 -36.80
C ALA A 47 -21.90 -14.55 -36.59
N ALA A 48 -22.27 -14.86 -35.34
CA ALA A 48 -23.66 -14.99 -34.86
C ALA A 48 -23.66 -15.25 -33.34
N ALA A 49 -23.52 -14.20 -32.53
CA ALA A 49 -24.08 -14.15 -31.18
C ALA A 49 -23.95 -12.71 -30.66
N GLN A 50 -25.11 -12.09 -30.46
CA GLN A 50 -25.30 -10.78 -29.89
C GLN A 50 -24.89 -10.75 -28.40
N ASP A 51 -24.37 -9.59 -28.00
CA ASP A 51 -24.52 -8.92 -26.70
C ASP A 51 -24.51 -9.78 -25.42
N LEU A 52 -23.38 -9.79 -24.72
CA LEU A 52 -23.38 -9.88 -23.25
C LEU A 52 -22.11 -9.25 -22.65
N GLU A 53 -22.32 -8.20 -21.86
CA GLU A 53 -21.33 -7.57 -20.99
C GLU A 53 -20.65 -8.58 -20.07
N CYS A 54 -19.32 -8.66 -20.11
CA CYS A 54 -18.54 -9.31 -19.06
C CYS A 54 -18.41 -8.37 -17.84
N GLN A 55 -19.48 -8.26 -17.07
CA GLN A 55 -19.38 -7.87 -15.65
C GLN A 55 -18.61 -8.98 -14.90
N PRO A 56 -17.71 -8.65 -13.96
CA PRO A 56 -17.14 -9.66 -13.06
C PRO A 56 -18.24 -10.17 -12.13
N GLY A 57 -18.88 -11.28 -12.53
CA GLY A 57 -19.93 -11.93 -11.76
C GLY A 57 -19.44 -12.39 -10.37
N PRO A 58 -20.30 -12.33 -9.34
CA PRO A 58 -19.94 -12.77 -8.01
C PRO A 58 -19.64 -14.27 -8.02
N SER A 59 -18.42 -14.63 -7.59
CA SER A 59 -18.01 -16.00 -7.28
C SER A 59 -19.12 -16.76 -6.56
N PHE A 60 -19.38 -18.01 -6.96
CA PHE A 60 -20.34 -18.94 -6.34
C PHE A 60 -20.17 -19.05 -4.80
N CYS A 61 -18.98 -18.74 -4.28
CA CYS A 61 -18.71 -18.63 -2.84
C CYS A 61 -19.44 -17.45 -2.14
N ASN A 62 -19.90 -16.44 -2.87
CA ASN A 62 -20.62 -15.29 -2.33
C ASN A 62 -22.11 -15.58 -2.14
N VAL A 63 -22.71 -16.46 -2.95
CA VAL A 63 -24.12 -16.84 -2.82
C VAL A 63 -24.35 -17.61 -1.51
N LEU A 64 -23.50 -18.60 -1.20
CA LEU A 64 -23.58 -19.34 0.06
C LEU A 64 -23.23 -18.47 1.29
N LYS A 65 -22.32 -17.51 1.16
CA LYS A 65 -22.03 -16.51 2.20
C LYS A 65 -23.18 -15.54 2.44
N ASN A 66 -23.96 -15.21 1.41
CA ASN A 66 -25.12 -14.33 1.51
C ASN A 66 -26.34 -15.07 2.10
N ILE A 67 -26.55 -16.35 1.74
CA ILE A 67 -27.62 -17.18 2.31
C ILE A 67 -27.36 -17.41 3.81
N THR A 68 -26.12 -17.77 4.20
CA THR A 68 -25.74 -17.94 5.62
C THR A 68 -25.75 -16.62 6.40
N ASN A 69 -25.41 -15.48 5.79
CA ASN A 69 -25.58 -14.15 6.42
C ASN A 69 -27.06 -13.77 6.58
N SER A 70 -27.92 -14.08 5.61
CA SER A 70 -29.35 -13.74 5.69
C SER A 70 -30.06 -14.55 6.79
N TYR A 71 -29.74 -15.84 6.91
CA TYR A 71 -30.31 -16.71 7.95
C TYR A 71 -29.81 -16.32 9.34
N THR A 72 -28.52 -15.98 9.48
CA THR A 72 -27.94 -15.52 10.76
C THR A 72 -28.36 -14.10 11.15
N GLN A 73 -28.71 -13.22 10.20
CA GLN A 73 -29.26 -11.90 10.47
C GLN A 73 -30.74 -11.94 10.86
N HIS A 74 -31.56 -12.74 10.16
CA HIS A 74 -32.99 -12.85 10.46
C HIS A 74 -33.23 -13.56 11.80
N HIS A 75 -32.49 -14.63 12.11
CA HIS A 75 -32.54 -15.26 13.44
C HIS A 75 -32.04 -14.33 14.56
N LYS A 76 -31.01 -13.52 14.32
CA LYS A 76 -30.57 -12.50 15.29
C LYS A 76 -31.66 -11.46 15.53
N MET A 77 -32.36 -11.01 14.50
CA MET A 77 -33.45 -10.05 14.66
C MET A 77 -34.67 -10.63 15.39
N ILE A 78 -35.03 -11.89 15.11
CA ILE A 78 -36.14 -12.56 15.81
C ILE A 78 -35.78 -12.78 17.29
N VAL A 79 -34.58 -13.29 17.58
CA VAL A 79 -34.12 -13.50 18.96
C VAL A 79 -33.97 -12.17 19.71
N CYS A 80 -33.49 -11.09 19.06
CA CYS A 80 -33.42 -9.77 19.69
C CYS A 80 -34.79 -9.11 19.91
N LYS A 81 -35.79 -9.34 19.04
CA LYS A 81 -37.15 -8.81 19.20
C LYS A 81 -37.93 -9.50 20.31
N GLU A 82 -37.69 -10.80 20.52
CA GLU A 82 -38.34 -11.55 21.61
C GLU A 82 -37.70 -11.25 22.98
N ILE A 83 -36.39 -11.03 23.04
CA ILE A 83 -35.68 -10.52 24.23
C ILE A 83 -36.13 -9.09 24.60
N GLN A 84 -36.55 -8.28 23.62
CA GLN A 84 -37.00 -6.90 23.85
C GLN A 84 -38.38 -6.77 24.51
N LYS A 85 -39.22 -7.82 24.51
CA LYS A 85 -40.57 -7.76 25.10
C LYS A 85 -40.63 -8.13 26.60
N GLN A 86 -39.53 -8.64 27.17
CA GLN A 86 -39.44 -8.92 28.60
C GLN A 86 -38.15 -8.35 29.18
N THR A 87 -38.06 -7.03 29.28
CA THR A 87 -37.05 -6.39 30.13
C THR A 87 -37.46 -6.57 31.60
N PHE A 88 -37.32 -7.78 32.14
CA PHE A 88 -37.34 -7.97 33.58
C PHE A 88 -36.29 -7.04 34.20
N LYS A 89 -36.71 -6.25 35.20
CA LYS A 89 -35.78 -5.46 36.00
C LYS A 89 -34.79 -6.43 36.64
N LYS A 90 -33.55 -6.42 36.15
CA LYS A 90 -32.45 -7.19 36.74
C LYS A 90 -32.29 -6.79 38.20
N THR A 91 -32.20 -7.79 39.07
CA THR A 91 -31.83 -7.57 40.47
C THR A 91 -30.42 -6.95 40.55
N ASP A 92 -30.13 -6.27 41.65
CA ASP A 92 -28.82 -5.61 41.83
C ASP A 92 -27.65 -6.61 41.73
N ARG A 93 -27.86 -7.84 42.20
CA ARG A 93 -26.90 -8.93 42.10
C ARG A 93 -26.64 -9.35 40.66
N GLU A 94 -27.68 -9.48 39.85
CA GLU A 94 -27.55 -9.83 38.42
C GLU A 94 -26.85 -8.72 37.64
N ASN A 95 -27.13 -7.45 37.95
CA ASN A 95 -26.43 -6.31 37.36
C ASN A 95 -24.94 -6.29 37.75
N TYR A 96 -24.62 -6.57 39.02
CA TYR A 96 -23.23 -6.69 39.49
C TYR A 96 -22.48 -7.79 38.74
N LEU A 97 -23.06 -8.99 38.64
CA LEU A 97 -22.46 -10.13 37.94
C LEU A 97 -22.29 -9.85 36.44
N TYR A 98 -23.31 -9.31 35.78
CA TYR A 98 -23.24 -8.90 34.37
C TYR A 98 -22.09 -7.91 34.12
N ASN A 99 -21.99 -6.87 34.96
CA ASN A 99 -20.93 -5.88 34.84
C ASN A 99 -19.54 -6.48 35.10
N LYS A 100 -19.41 -7.41 36.05
CA LYS A 100 -18.17 -8.13 36.32
C LYS A 100 -17.74 -8.97 35.11
N CYS A 101 -18.64 -9.77 34.56
CA CYS A 101 -18.40 -10.56 33.34
C CYS A 101 -18.06 -9.66 32.15
N ARG A 102 -18.81 -8.57 31.92
CA ARG A 102 -18.57 -7.61 30.84
C ARG A 102 -17.17 -6.98 30.94
N ARG A 103 -16.73 -6.60 32.16
CA ARG A 103 -15.38 -6.07 32.40
C ARG A 103 -14.31 -7.12 32.09
N GLN A 104 -14.50 -8.37 32.50
CA GLN A 104 -13.58 -9.46 32.21
C GLN A 104 -13.49 -9.76 30.71
N VAL A 105 -14.63 -9.85 30.02
CA VAL A 105 -14.66 -10.03 28.55
C VAL A 105 -13.95 -8.88 27.84
N LYS A 106 -14.16 -7.63 28.28
CA LYS A 106 -13.44 -6.47 27.73
C LYS A 106 -11.92 -6.62 27.90
N LYS A 107 -11.45 -7.03 29.08
CA LYS A 107 -10.02 -7.29 29.35
C LYS A 107 -9.48 -8.42 28.46
N ILE A 108 -10.21 -9.51 28.30
CA ILE A 108 -9.83 -10.64 27.42
C ILE A 108 -9.73 -10.16 25.96
N CYS A 109 -10.70 -9.39 25.47
CA CYS A 109 -10.66 -8.81 24.12
C CYS A 109 -9.46 -7.87 23.94
N GLN A 110 -9.16 -7.04 24.94
CA GLN A 110 -7.98 -6.17 24.93
C GLN A 110 -6.68 -6.98 24.88
N LEU A 111 -6.51 -7.96 25.77
CA LEU A 111 -5.33 -8.84 25.81
C LEU A 111 -5.16 -9.61 24.50
N LYS A 112 -6.23 -10.20 23.94
CA LYS A 112 -6.21 -10.87 22.64
C LYS A 112 -5.73 -9.93 21.54
N SER A 113 -6.23 -8.68 21.52
CA SER A 113 -5.80 -7.68 20.53
C SER A 113 -4.32 -7.29 20.71
N THR A 114 -3.82 -7.21 21.94
CA THR A 114 -2.42 -6.91 22.25
C THR A 114 -1.51 -8.04 21.80
N ILE A 115 -1.83 -9.29 22.15
CA ILE A 115 -1.09 -10.48 21.70
C ILE A 115 -1.04 -10.54 20.18
N GLN A 116 -2.16 -10.28 19.49
CA GLN A 116 -2.18 -10.29 18.04
C GLN A 116 -1.30 -9.20 17.41
N LYS A 117 -1.17 -8.02 18.05
CA LYS A 117 -0.25 -6.97 17.62
C LYS A 117 1.21 -7.38 17.83
N MET A 118 1.53 -7.97 18.99
CA MET A 118 2.88 -8.47 19.30
C MET A 118 3.33 -9.54 18.31
N ARG A 119 2.49 -10.56 18.04
CA ARG A 119 2.80 -11.62 17.06
C ARG A 119 3.08 -11.09 15.65
N LYS A 120 2.43 -9.99 15.25
CA LYS A 120 2.71 -9.32 13.97
C LYS A 120 4.07 -8.61 13.98
N GLY A 121 4.44 -8.02 15.12
CA GLY A 121 5.78 -7.44 15.33
C GLY A 121 6.87 -8.52 15.26
N ASP A 122 6.65 -9.67 15.90
CA ASP A 122 7.61 -10.78 15.89
C ASP A 122 7.86 -11.31 14.49
N ALA A 123 6.81 -11.44 13.67
CA ALA A 123 6.96 -11.85 12.26
C ALA A 123 7.80 -10.85 11.44
N LEU A 124 7.68 -9.54 11.71
CA LEU A 124 8.50 -8.53 11.05
C LEU A 124 9.96 -8.61 11.51
N ASN A 125 10.20 -8.81 12.82
CA ASN A 125 11.54 -8.99 13.37
C ASN A 125 12.23 -10.24 12.81
N ILE A 126 11.49 -11.32 12.56
CA ILE A 126 12.01 -12.55 11.94
C ILE A 126 12.41 -12.31 10.48
N LEU A 127 11.59 -11.56 9.73
CA LEU A 127 11.89 -11.18 8.34
C LEU A 127 13.10 -10.24 8.24
N GLU A 128 13.25 -9.32 9.18
CA GLU A 128 14.40 -8.41 9.24
C GLU A 128 15.71 -9.14 9.54
N LYS A 129 15.66 -10.15 10.42
CA LYS A 129 16.80 -11.00 10.75
C LYS A 129 17.15 -12.01 9.66
N ASN A 130 16.34 -12.10 8.59
CA ASN A 130 16.61 -13.02 7.51
C ASN A 130 17.77 -12.51 6.65
N GLU A 131 18.85 -13.28 6.58
CA GLU A 131 20.08 -12.93 5.88
C GLU A 131 19.84 -12.65 4.38
N SER A 132 18.94 -13.39 3.74
CA SER A 132 18.61 -13.21 2.33
C SER A 132 17.94 -11.86 2.07
N VAL A 133 17.06 -11.42 2.97
CA VAL A 133 16.40 -10.11 2.90
C VAL A 133 17.43 -8.99 3.13
N ALA A 134 18.32 -9.16 4.11
CA ALA A 134 19.39 -8.18 4.37
C ALA A 134 20.34 -8.04 3.16
N LYS A 135 20.79 -9.15 2.57
CA LYS A 135 21.62 -9.16 1.35
C LYS A 135 20.91 -8.51 0.16
N LEU A 136 19.61 -8.77 0.00
CA LEU A 136 18.81 -8.11 -1.04
C LEU A 136 18.77 -6.59 -0.80
N MET A 137 18.48 -6.15 0.42
CA MET A 137 18.40 -4.72 0.74
C MET A 137 19.74 -3.99 0.51
N GLN A 138 20.88 -4.65 0.76
CA GLN A 138 22.21 -4.09 0.50
C GLN A 138 22.51 -3.88 -1.00
N ARG A 139 21.93 -4.70 -1.88
CA ARG A 139 22.12 -4.58 -3.34
C ARG A 139 21.21 -3.56 -3.99
N LEU A 140 20.18 -3.09 -3.28
CA LEU A 140 19.20 -2.14 -3.80
C LEU A 140 19.66 -0.70 -3.55
N THR A 141 19.34 0.19 -4.48
CA THR A 141 19.47 1.63 -4.25
C THR A 141 18.62 2.03 -3.04
N PRO A 142 19.10 2.92 -2.15
CA PRO A 142 18.35 3.34 -0.95
C PRO A 142 16.92 3.82 -1.26
N SER A 143 16.74 4.54 -2.37
CA SER A 143 15.42 4.99 -2.83
C SER A 143 14.48 3.83 -3.19
N PHE A 144 15.02 2.80 -3.84
CA PHE A 144 14.23 1.63 -4.22
C PHE A 144 13.91 0.75 -3.01
N ALA A 145 14.86 0.59 -2.07
CA ALA A 145 14.63 -0.11 -0.81
C ALA A 145 13.48 0.54 -0.02
N LEU A 146 13.47 1.87 0.10
CA LEU A 146 12.36 2.61 0.73
C LEU A 146 11.03 2.40 0.01
N MET A 147 11.02 2.41 -1.33
CA MET A 147 9.81 2.12 -2.10
C MET A 147 9.30 0.70 -1.86
N LEU A 148 10.19 -0.29 -1.81
CA LEU A 148 9.84 -1.69 -1.59
C LEU A 148 9.26 -1.89 -0.18
N GLN A 149 9.88 -1.29 0.84
CA GLN A 149 9.34 -1.27 2.20
C GLN A 149 7.94 -0.64 2.23
N ALA A 150 7.74 0.46 1.49
CA ALA A 150 6.44 1.12 1.38
C ALA A 150 5.39 0.23 0.70
N GLN A 151 5.77 -0.58 -0.30
CA GLN A 151 4.90 -1.59 -0.91
C GLN A 151 4.47 -2.62 0.14
N LEU A 152 5.41 -3.28 0.82
CA LEU A 152 5.13 -4.30 1.83
C LEU A 152 4.24 -3.77 2.96
N LYS A 153 4.49 -2.54 3.40
CA LYS A 153 3.71 -1.84 4.44
C LYS A 153 2.26 -1.57 4.04
N ASN A 154 2.00 -1.35 2.75
CA ASN A 154 0.71 -0.86 2.24
C ASN A 154 -0.05 -1.87 1.37
N ASP A 155 0.56 -3.01 1.03
CA ASP A 155 0.01 -4.06 0.17
C ASP A 155 -1.37 -4.53 0.63
N LYS A 156 -1.48 -4.94 1.91
CA LYS A 156 -2.73 -5.43 2.52
C LYS A 156 -3.72 -4.32 2.90
N LYS A 157 -3.39 -3.04 2.64
CA LYS A 157 -4.23 -1.91 3.05
C LYS A 157 -5.09 -1.42 1.88
N LYS A 158 -6.37 -1.17 2.18
CA LYS A 158 -7.30 -0.48 1.28
C LYS A 158 -6.72 0.88 0.88
N PHE A 159 -7.08 1.37 -0.30
CA PHE A 159 -6.57 2.62 -0.88
C PHE A 159 -6.58 3.81 0.12
N LYS A 160 -7.70 4.05 0.80
CA LYS A 160 -7.84 5.13 1.81
C LYS A 160 -7.02 4.91 3.09
N GLY A 161 -6.60 3.68 3.38
CA GLY A 161 -5.84 3.31 4.59
C GLY A 161 -4.32 3.32 4.40
N ARG A 162 -3.82 3.59 3.20
CA ARG A 162 -2.38 3.64 2.91
C ARG A 162 -1.78 4.91 3.50
N ARG A 163 -0.68 4.76 4.25
CA ARG A 163 0.05 5.88 4.85
C ARG A 163 1.43 5.96 4.25
N TRP A 164 1.83 7.18 3.90
CA TRP A 164 3.10 7.49 3.24
C TRP A 164 3.95 8.36 4.14
N THR A 165 5.20 7.98 4.37
CA THR A 165 6.21 8.83 5.02
C THR A 165 6.63 9.97 4.08
N PHE A 166 7.35 10.95 4.59
CA PHE A 166 7.82 12.07 3.77
C PHE A 166 8.77 11.59 2.67
N ASP A 167 9.77 10.78 3.01
CA ASP A 167 10.76 10.28 2.05
C ASP A 167 10.12 9.43 0.94
N GLU A 168 9.13 8.60 1.30
CA GLU A 168 8.34 7.82 0.34
C GLU A 168 7.62 8.75 -0.66
N LYS A 169 7.07 9.87 -0.18
CA LYS A 169 6.42 10.86 -1.05
C LYS A 169 7.43 11.60 -1.92
N VAL A 170 8.62 11.91 -1.40
CA VAL A 170 9.69 12.58 -2.17
C VAL A 170 10.15 11.70 -3.33
N ILE A 171 10.37 10.40 -3.09
CA ILE A 171 10.76 9.46 -4.15
C ILE A 171 9.64 9.32 -5.19
N ALA A 172 8.39 9.16 -4.73
CA ALA A 172 7.23 9.15 -5.63
C ALA A 172 7.08 10.45 -6.43
N LEU A 173 7.40 11.59 -5.81
CA LEU A 173 7.37 12.91 -6.46
C LEU A 173 8.43 13.02 -7.55
N ARG A 174 9.66 12.54 -7.30
CA ARG A 174 10.73 12.48 -8.30
C ARG A 174 10.29 11.70 -9.53
N LEU A 175 9.69 10.52 -9.32
CA LEU A 175 9.15 9.69 -10.40
C LEU A 175 8.02 10.41 -11.17
N PHE A 176 7.09 11.03 -10.44
CA PHE A 176 5.99 11.80 -11.02
C PHE A 176 6.46 12.99 -11.85
N LYS A 177 7.49 13.71 -11.40
CA LYS A 177 8.06 14.85 -12.14
C LYS A 177 8.86 14.43 -13.36
N ARG A 178 9.56 13.29 -13.30
CA ARG A 178 10.34 12.77 -14.43
C ARG A 178 9.43 12.27 -15.56
N SER A 179 8.35 11.57 -15.23
CA SER A 179 7.36 11.12 -16.20
C SER A 179 5.98 10.90 -15.57
N PRO A 180 5.03 11.86 -15.73
CA PRO A 180 3.68 11.72 -15.21
C PRO A 180 2.92 10.55 -15.84
N THR A 181 3.16 10.26 -17.12
CA THR A 181 2.52 9.16 -17.86
C THR A 181 2.94 7.81 -17.30
N CYS A 182 4.24 7.60 -17.11
CA CYS A 182 4.79 6.39 -16.49
C CYS A 182 4.31 6.24 -15.04
N TYR A 183 4.24 7.33 -14.27
CA TYR A 183 3.72 7.29 -12.91
C TYR A 183 2.27 6.79 -12.84
N ARG A 184 1.40 7.22 -13.76
CA ARG A 184 0.01 6.74 -13.83
C ARG A 184 -0.07 5.24 -14.14
N LEU A 185 0.81 4.75 -15.01
CA LEU A 185 0.92 3.32 -15.34
C LEU A 185 1.38 2.53 -14.10
N LEU A 186 2.50 2.93 -13.50
CA LEU A 186 3.06 2.27 -12.32
C LEU A 186 2.08 2.25 -11.16
N ARG A 187 1.26 3.29 -10.98
CA ARG A 187 0.22 3.33 -9.94
C ARG A 187 -0.87 2.27 -10.10
N ARG A 188 -1.08 1.72 -11.29
CA ARG A 188 -2.01 0.60 -11.50
C ARG A 188 -1.45 -0.71 -10.96
N MET A 189 -0.14 -0.88 -11.04
CA MET A 189 0.56 -2.09 -10.61
C MET A 189 1.06 -2.01 -9.17
N TRP A 190 1.48 -0.82 -8.72
CA TRP A 190 2.14 -0.57 -7.44
C TRP A 190 1.27 0.30 -6.53
N CYS A 191 1.41 0.09 -5.22
CA CYS A 191 0.89 1.01 -4.24
C CYS A 191 1.72 2.30 -4.31
N LEU A 192 1.16 3.35 -4.90
CA LEU A 192 1.78 4.68 -4.96
C LEU A 192 0.84 5.76 -4.40
N PRO A 193 1.39 6.90 -3.92
CA PRO A 193 0.61 8.08 -3.59
C PRO A 193 -0.31 8.53 -4.73
N SER A 194 -1.33 9.33 -4.40
CA SER A 194 -2.16 9.93 -5.45
C SER A 194 -1.46 11.15 -6.07
N PRO A 195 -1.70 11.48 -7.35
CA PRO A 195 -1.19 12.71 -7.95
C PRO A 195 -1.60 13.97 -7.17
N SER A 196 -2.82 13.99 -6.61
CA SER A 196 -3.29 15.06 -5.72
C SER A 196 -2.39 15.21 -4.48
N THR A 197 -2.01 14.10 -3.85
CA THR A 197 -1.08 14.10 -2.71
C THR A 197 0.28 14.71 -3.07
N LEU A 198 0.80 14.38 -4.26
CA LEU A 198 2.07 14.92 -4.74
C LEU A 198 1.98 16.39 -5.12
N ASN A 199 0.88 16.82 -5.73
CA ASN A 199 0.63 18.23 -6.05
C ASN A 199 0.51 19.08 -4.79
N ASN A 200 -0.13 18.57 -3.74
CA ASN A 200 -0.17 19.25 -2.44
C ASN A 200 1.23 19.37 -1.84
N LEU A 201 2.06 18.32 -1.95
CA LEU A 201 3.44 18.37 -1.48
C LEU A 201 4.26 19.43 -2.22
N LEU A 202 4.11 19.54 -3.54
CA LEU A 202 4.75 20.59 -4.33
C LEU A 202 4.30 21.99 -3.93
N ARG A 203 2.99 22.20 -3.73
CA ARG A 203 2.44 23.48 -3.28
C ARG A 203 3.07 23.89 -1.95
N LEU A 204 3.18 22.97 -1.00
CA LEU A 204 3.81 23.23 0.30
C LEU A 204 5.27 23.67 0.17
N PHE A 205 6.05 23.00 -0.66
CA PHE A 205 7.44 23.40 -0.92
C PHE A 205 7.54 24.79 -1.54
N LEU A 206 6.70 25.09 -2.53
CA LEU A 206 6.68 26.40 -3.19
C LEU A 206 6.26 27.52 -2.23
N THR A 207 5.25 27.29 -1.38
CA THR A 207 4.83 28.27 -0.38
C THR A 207 5.91 28.52 0.67
N LEU A 208 6.62 27.48 1.11
CA LEU A 208 7.72 27.60 2.06
C LEU A 208 8.91 28.36 1.45
N LEU A 209 9.26 28.04 0.20
CA LEU A 209 10.31 28.75 -0.53
C LEU A 209 9.97 30.23 -0.68
N LEU A 210 8.73 30.55 -1.07
CA LEU A 210 8.28 31.92 -1.25
C LEU A 210 8.28 32.70 0.08
N LEU A 211 7.85 32.06 1.17
CA LEU A 211 7.87 32.67 2.50
C LEU A 211 9.32 32.89 2.99
N LEU A 212 10.24 31.96 2.74
CA LEU A 212 11.66 32.12 3.04
C LEU A 212 12.27 33.28 2.24
N LEU A 213 11.95 33.41 0.94
CA LEU A 213 12.42 34.51 0.10
C LEU A 213 11.86 35.86 0.59
N LEU A 214 10.60 35.92 1.04
CA LEU A 214 10.03 37.13 1.63
C LEU A 214 10.71 37.51 2.95
N LEU A 215 11.01 36.53 3.81
CA LEU A 215 11.73 36.75 5.07
C LEU A 215 13.19 37.19 4.86
N LEU A 216 13.86 36.64 3.84
CA LEU A 216 15.21 37.07 3.48
C LEU A 216 15.20 38.50 2.91
N ARG A 217 14.18 38.85 2.11
CA ARG A 217 14.01 40.22 1.60
C ARG A 217 13.74 41.24 2.70
N SER A 218 13.00 40.88 3.76
CA SER A 218 12.72 41.79 4.88
C SER A 218 13.90 42.01 5.84
N ASN A 219 14.90 41.12 5.87
CA ASN A 219 16.09 41.25 6.73
C ASN A 219 17.24 42.02 6.07
N GLN A 220 17.12 42.40 4.80
CA GLN A 220 18.12 43.21 4.09
C GLN A 220 17.70 44.70 3.95
N CYS A 221 16.62 45.09 4.62
CA CYS A 221 16.22 46.48 4.82
C CYS A 221 16.32 46.81 6.31
#